data_AF-A0A1S1T1A2-F1
#
_entry.id   AF-A0A1S1T1A2-F1
#
_cell.length_a   1.000
_cell.length_b   1.000
_cell.length_c   1.000
_cell.angle_alpha   90.00
_cell.angle_beta   90.00
_cell.angle_gamma   90.00
#
_symmetry.space_group_name_H-M   'P 1'
#
loop_
_entity.id
_entity.type
_entity.pdbx_description
1 polymer ?
#
loop_
_entity_poly.entity_id
_entity_poly.type
_entity_poly.pdbx_seq_one_letter_code
_entity_poly.pdbx_strand_id
1 'polypeptide(L)' 'MWLMMIVTSILFLLVLGFVFSEAWNEPECRVPIVLNTILFLVITITMIVGEYRLVAAEEARWKAQCTASYMHCMPERER' A
#
# COMPACT_ATOMS: atom_id res chain seq x y z
N MET A 1 -10.07 -22.67 1.41
CA MET A 1 -9.95 -21.26 0.94
C MET A 1 -8.51 -20.78 0.91
N TRP A 2 -7.76 -20.84 2.02
CA TRP A 2 -6.36 -20.39 2.10
C TRP A 2 -5.43 -20.97 1.03
N LEU A 3 -5.53 -22.28 0.76
CA LEU A 3 -4.71 -22.93 -0.27
C LEU A 3 -4.95 -22.34 -1.67
N MET A 4 -6.21 -22.06 -2.02
CA MET A 4 -6.56 -21.46 -3.32
C MET A 4 -6.01 -20.04 -3.43
N MET A 5 -6.06 -19.23 -2.36
CA MET A 5 -5.51 -17.87 -2.34
C MET A 5 -3.99 -17.85 -2.50
N ILE A 6 -3.30 -18.80 -1.87
CA ILE A 6 -1.84 -18.93 -1.99
C ILE A 6 -1.46 -19.32 -3.43
N VAL A 7 -2.16 -20.32 -3.99
CA VAL A 7 -1.91 -20.78 -5.36
C VAL A 7 -2.17 -19.68 -6.38
N THR A 8 -3.26 -18.93 -6.25
CA THR A 8 -3.54 -17.81 -7.18
C THR A 8 -2.52 -16.68 -7.04
N SER A 9 -2.07 -16.37 -5.81
CA SER A 9 -1.04 -15.34 -5.59
C SER A 9 0.32 -15.74 -6.18
N ILE A 10 0.72 -17.01 -6.03
CA ILE A 10 1.97 -17.52 -6.63
C ILE A 10 1.89 -17.49 -8.15
N LEU A 11 0.77 -17.93 -8.74
CA LEU A 11 0.56 -17.87 -10.18
C LEU A 11 0.63 -16.44 -10.71
N PHE A 12 0.02 -15.49 -10.00
CA PHE A 12 0.07 -14.07 -10.37
C PHE A 12 1.50 -13.51 -10.34
N LEU A 13 2.28 -13.82 -9.29
CA LEU A 13 3.68 -13.42 -9.19
C LEU A 13 4.55 -14.05 -10.29
N LEU A 14 4.29 -15.30 -10.65
CA LEU A 14 5.01 -15.97 -11.75
C LEU A 14 4.69 -15.33 -13.11
N VAL A 15 3.43 -15.01 -13.37
CA VAL A 15 3.02 -14.32 -14.61
C VAL A 15 3.66 -12.94 -14.69
N LEU A 16 3.64 -12.17 -13.60
CA LEU A 16 4.34 -10.90 -13.53
C LEU A 16 5.84 -11.07 -13.76
N GLY A 17 6.49 -12.01 -13.07
CA GLY A 17 7.93 -12.26 -13.23
C GLY A 17 8.30 -12.64 -14.67
N PHE A 18 7.49 -13.45 -15.34
CA PHE A 18 7.71 -13.84 -16.74
C PHE A 18 7.56 -12.64 -17.69
N VAL A 19 6.48 -11.87 -17.58
CA VAL A 19 6.24 -10.68 -18.40
C VAL A 19 7.36 -9.64 -18.20
N PHE A 20 7.77 -9.42 -16.95
CA PHE A 20 8.89 -8.52 -16.65
C PHE A 20 10.21 -9.06 -17.20
N SER A 21 10.48 -10.36 -17.12
CA SER A 21 11.71 -10.96 -17.63
C SER A 21 11.83 -10.86 -19.15
N GLU A 22 10.76 -11.18 -19.88
CA GLU A 22 10.72 -11.06 -21.34
C GLU A 22 10.85 -9.59 -21.77
N ALA A 23 10.07 -8.70 -21.15
CA ALA A 23 10.13 -7.28 -21.47
C ALA A 23 11.43 -6.60 -21.00
N TRP A 24 12.18 -7.20 -20.06
CA TRP A 24 13.50 -6.73 -19.65
C TRP A 24 14.61 -7.12 -20.63
N ASN A 25 14.42 -8.18 -21.41
CA ASN A 25 15.38 -8.57 -22.44
C ASN A 25 15.40 -7.56 -23.60
N GLU A 26 14.29 -6.88 -23.86
CA GLU A 26 14.21 -5.80 -24.84
C GLU A 26 14.72 -4.46 -24.25
N PRO A 27 15.81 -3.88 -24.78
CA PRO A 27 16.40 -2.66 -24.22
C PRO A 27 15.45 -1.45 -24.30
N GLU A 28 14.57 -1.42 -25.31
CA GLU A 28 13.58 -0.36 -25.53
C GLU A 28 12.49 -0.36 -24.44
N CYS A 29 12.19 -1.52 -23.87
CA CYS A 29 11.16 -1.71 -22.85
C CYS A 29 11.68 -1.50 -21.42
N ARG A 30 13.00 -1.52 -21.19
CA ARG A 30 13.60 -1.32 -19.84
C ARG A 30 13.24 0.03 -19.22
N VAL A 31 13.40 1.11 -19.99
CA VAL A 31 13.14 2.47 -19.52
C VAL A 31 11.66 2.67 -19.13
N PRO A 32 10.67 2.33 -19.97
CA PRO A 32 9.27 2.48 -19.59
C PRO A 32 8.87 1.57 -18.42
N ILE A 33 9.43 0.36 -18.30
CA ILE A 33 9.17 -0.53 -17.15
C ILE A 33 9.67 0.10 -15.84
N VAL A 34 10.91 0.59 -15.82
CA VAL A 34 11.49 1.24 -14.63
C VAL A 34 10.70 2.50 -14.29
N LEU A 35 10.37 3.33 -15.28
CA LEU A 35 9.60 4.55 -15.07
C LEU A 35 8.21 4.25 -14.49
N ASN A 36 7.51 3.25 -15.01
CA ASN A 36 6.18 2.86 -14.54
C ASN A 36 6.25 2.29 -13.12
N THR A 37 7.28 1.50 -12.82
CA THR A 37 7.52 0.95 -11.47
C THR A 37 7.79 2.06 -10.45
N ILE A 38 8.62 3.05 -10.80
CA ILE A 38 8.88 4.22 -9.95
C ILE A 38 7.59 5.02 -9.75
N LEU A 39 6.81 5.27 -10.80
CA LEU A 39 5.56 6.01 -10.71
C LEU A 39 4.57 5.31 -9.77
N PHE A 40 4.42 3.98 -9.92
CA PHE A 40 3.57 3.17 -9.04
C PHE A 40 4.03 3.25 -7.58
N LEU A 41 5.34 3.19 -7.33
CA LEU A 41 5.91 3.33 -5.99
C LEU A 41 5.58 4.70 -5.38
N VAL A 42 5.75 5.78 -6.13
CA VAL A 42 5.47 7.15 -5.67
C VAL A 42 3.99 7.32 -5.32
N ILE A 43 3.08 6.81 -6.15
CA ILE A 43 1.62 6.87 -5.89
C ILE A 43 1.29 6.12 -4.61
N THR A 44 1.82 4.90 -4.46
CA THR A 44 1.57 4.05 -3.29
C THR A 44 2.07 4.72 -2.01
N ILE A 45 3.31 5.26 -2.02
CA ILE A 45 3.86 6.00 -0.88
C ILE A 45 3.01 7.23 -0.56
N THR A 46 2.55 7.96 -1.58
CA THR A 46 1.72 9.16 -1.38
C THR A 46 0.38 8.80 -0.74
N MET A 47 -0.26 7.71 -1.18
CA MET A 47 -1.50 7.21 -0.56
C MET A 47 -1.26 6.81 0.90
N ILE A 48 -0.21 6.04 1.17
CA ILE A 48 0.15 5.62 2.53
C ILE A 48 0.39 6.85 3.43
N VAL A 49 1.21 7.81 2.99
CA VAL A 49 1.47 9.04 3.75
C VAL A 49 0.18 9.84 3.96
N GLY A 50 -0.71 9.87 2.97
CA GLY A 50 -2.03 10.48 3.08
C GLY A 50 -2.87 9.84 4.19
N GLU A 51 -2.97 8.51 4.19
CA GLU A 51 -3.67 7.77 5.24
C GLU A 51 -3.05 7.99 6.62
N TYR A 52 -1.72 7.92 6.76
CA TYR A 52 -1.05 8.19 8.04
C TYR A 52 -1.32 9.61 8.55
N ARG A 53 -1.33 10.61 7.67
CA ARG A 53 -1.64 11.99 8.06
C ARG A 53 -3.10 12.14 8.48
N LEU A 54 -4.02 11.43 7.82
CA LEU A 54 -5.44 11.42 8.20
C LEU A 54 -5.63 10.79 9.58
N VAL A 55 -5.02 9.63 9.84
CA VAL A 55 -5.05 8.96 11.14
C VAL A 55 -4.47 9.86 12.23
N ALA A 56 -3.31 10.48 12.00
CA ALA A 56 -2.69 11.39 12.97
C ALA A 56 -3.54 12.65 13.22
N ALA A 57 -4.24 13.17 12.20
CA ALA A 57 -5.14 14.31 12.35
C ALA A 57 -6.41 13.94 13.13
N GLU A 58 -6.95 12.74 12.91
CA GLU A 58 -8.05 12.21 13.71
C GLU A 58 -7.62 12.01 15.16
N GLU A 59 -6.46 11.39 15.39
CA GLU A 59 -5.89 11.20 16.73
C GLU A 59 -5.76 12.54 17.47
N ALA A 60 -5.26 13.58 16.79
CA ALA A 60 -5.15 14.93 17.34
C ALA A 60 -6.51 15.57 17.65
N ARG A 61 -7.53 15.38 16.79
CA ARG A 61 -8.90 15.86 17.06
C ARG A 61 -9.50 15.17 18.28
N TRP A 62 -9.35 13.86 18.39
CA TRP A 62 -9.86 13.10 19.53
C TRP A 62 -9.15 13.47 20.84
N LYS A 63 -7.82 13.68 20.81
CA LYS A 63 -7.07 14.19 21.97
C LYS A 63 -7.49 15.59 22.39
N ALA A 64 -7.79 16.47 21.44
CA ALA A 64 -8.28 17.82 21.73
C ALA A 64 -9.71 17.83 22.30
N GLN A 65 -10.56 16.90 21.85
CA GLN A 65 -11.95 16.78 22.31
C GLN A 65 -12.08 16.04 23.65
N CYS A 66 -11.17 15.11 23.97
CA CYS A 66 -11.22 14.33 25.21
C CYS A 66 -9.94 14.52 26.05
N THR A 67 -9.95 15.54 26.91
CA THR A 67 -8.79 16.03 27.71
C THR A 67 -8.37 15.17 28.91
N ALA A 68 -9.16 14.16 29.31
CA ALA A 68 -8.80 13.27 30.43
C ALA A 68 -9.14 11.77 30.23
N SER A 69 -9.86 11.42 29.16
CA SER A 69 -10.41 10.06 28.94
C SER A 69 -10.26 9.61 27.48
N TYR A 70 -9.10 9.88 26.90
CA TYR A 70 -8.79 9.52 25.51
C TYR A 70 -9.03 8.01 25.22
N MET A 71 -8.69 7.11 26.15
CA MET A 71 -8.93 5.65 26.02
C MET A 71 -10.41 5.25 25.94
N HIS A 72 -11.35 6.09 26.39
CA HIS A 72 -12.79 5.81 26.30
C HIS A 72 -13.49 6.51 25.13
N CYS A 73 -12.87 7.54 24.53
CA CYS A 73 -13.43 8.28 23.39
C CYS A 73 -12.93 7.79 22.02
N MET A 74 -11.90 6.95 21.98
CA MET A 74 -11.35 6.44 20.73
C MET A 74 -12.33 5.48 20.05
N PRO A 75 -12.55 5.56 18.72
CA PRO A 75 -13.46 4.67 18.03
C PRO A 75 -13.01 3.21 18.16
N GLU A 76 -13.96 2.29 18.36
CA GLU A 76 -13.74 0.85 18.62
C GLU A 76 -12.92 0.12 17.55
N ARG A 77 -12.70 0.73 16.38
CA ARG A 77 -11.82 0.22 15.33
C ARG A 77 -10.33 0.25 15.69
N GLU A 78 -9.93 1.15 16.59
CA GLU A 78 -8.54 1.35 17.03
C GLU A 78 -8.24 0.81 18.45
N ARG A 79 -9.27 0.32 19.16
CA ARG A 79 -9.11 -0.35 20.46
C ARG A 79 -8.79 -1.83 20.25
#